data_AF-A0A1B6EPV1-F1
#
_entry.id   AF-A0A1B6EPV1-F1
#
_cell.length_a   1.000
_cell.length_b   1.000
_cell.length_c   1.000
_cell.angle_alpha   90.00
_cell.angle_beta   90.00
_cell.angle_gamma   90.00
#
_symmetry.space_group_name_H-M   'P 1'
#
loop_
_entity.id
_entity.type
_entity.pdbx_description
1 polymer ?
#
loop_
_entity_poly.entity_id
_entity_poly.type
_entity_poly.pdbx_seq_one_letter_code
_entity_poly.pdbx_strand_id
1 'polypeptide(L)'
;QLLSLNEDLLKDIESRIERWNELPKVSDVIVKKGPFLKLYSSYIQNFEAQTDFLDECCEKYRKFAQVVKDFEKSDRCKKLALKHYMLKPIQRIPQYKLLLDDYLENLDPDSLDYVDTKAALNIVCDVANHANQ
;
A
#
# COMPACT_ATOMS: atom_id res chain seq x y z
N GLN A 1 9.50 0.22 7.94
CA GLN A 1 9.57 -0.87 6.94
C GLN A 1 8.63 -0.60 5.76
N LEU A 2 7.31 -0.50 5.96
CA LEU A 2 6.38 -0.18 4.86
C LEU A 2 6.69 1.13 4.13
N LEU A 3 7.08 2.19 4.84
CA LEU A 3 7.48 3.46 4.21
C LEU A 3 8.64 3.26 3.21
N SER A 4 9.75 2.69 3.68
CA SER A 4 10.93 2.40 2.84
C SER A 4 10.59 1.52 1.64
N LEU A 5 9.74 0.50 1.82
CA LEU A 5 9.26 -0.32 0.69
C LEU A 5 8.53 0.54 -0.37
N ASN A 6 7.66 1.46 0.06
CA ASN A 6 6.92 2.31 -0.87
C ASN A 6 7.80 3.40 -1.50
N GLU A 7 8.78 3.93 -0.78
CA GLU A 7 9.76 4.87 -1.35
C GLU A 7 10.62 4.20 -2.44
N ASP A 8 11.05 2.96 -2.20
CA ASP A 8 11.80 2.21 -3.20
C ASP A 8 10.92 1.76 -4.38
N LEU A 9 9.65 1.43 -4.11
CA LEU A 9 8.68 1.15 -5.16
C LEU A 9 8.44 2.38 -6.04
N LEU A 10 8.27 3.56 -5.43
CA LEU A 10 8.08 4.82 -6.14
C LEU A 10 9.27 5.11 -7.06
N LYS A 11 10.50 5.03 -6.54
CA LYS A 11 11.72 5.25 -7.34
C LYS A 11 11.81 4.31 -8.54
N ASP A 12 11.51 3.02 -8.33
CA ASP A 12 11.57 2.03 -9.40
C ASP A 12 10.49 2.29 -10.49
N ILE A 13 9.29 2.74 -10.08
CA ILE A 13 8.21 3.13 -11.02
C ILE A 13 8.58 4.42 -11.78
N GLU A 14 9.05 5.45 -11.08
CA GLU A 14 9.47 6.73 -11.69
C GLU A 14 10.57 6.49 -12.73
N SER A 15 11.60 5.73 -12.36
CA SER A 15 12.69 5.36 -13.28
C SER A 15 12.18 4.64 -14.53
N ARG A 16 11.12 3.83 -14.37
CA ARG A 16 10.54 3.09 -15.50
C ARG A 16 9.74 3.99 -16.43
N ILE A 17 8.99 4.93 -15.88
CA ILE A 17 8.23 5.92 -16.64
C ILE A 17 9.18 6.83 -17.43
N GLU A 18 10.28 7.27 -16.81
CA GLU A 18 11.30 8.09 -17.47
C GLU A 18 11.94 7.39 -18.68
N ARG A 19 12.08 6.05 -18.61
CA ARG A 19 12.71 5.22 -19.64
C ARG A 19 11.70 4.39 -20.45
N TRP A 20 10.45 4.85 -20.52
CA TRP A 20 9.35 4.10 -21.14
C TRP A 20 9.64 3.69 -22.59
N ASN A 21 10.27 4.57 -23.37
CA ASN A 21 10.59 4.30 -24.78
C ASN A 21 11.66 3.21 -24.96
N GLU A 22 12.46 2.92 -23.93
CA GLU A 22 13.47 1.87 -23.95
C GLU A 22 12.87 0.51 -23.57
N LEU A 23 11.95 0.52 -22.60
CA LEU A 23 11.28 -0.68 -22.09
C LEU A 23 9.86 -0.30 -21.62
N PRO A 24 8.84 -0.43 -22.49
CA PRO A 24 7.46 -0.04 -22.18
C PRO A 24 6.78 -1.09 -21.29
N LYS A 25 7.25 -1.20 -20.05
CA LYS A 25 6.87 -2.24 -19.08
C LYS A 25 6.98 -1.70 -17.66
N VAL A 26 5.94 -1.77 -16.84
CA VAL A 26 5.94 -1.31 -15.44
C VAL A 26 5.63 -2.41 -14.42
N SER A 27 4.88 -3.44 -14.79
CA SER A 27 4.43 -4.45 -13.82
C SER A 27 5.55 -5.30 -13.26
N ASP A 28 6.69 -5.40 -13.96
CA ASP A 28 7.88 -6.10 -13.47
C ASP A 28 8.45 -5.49 -12.17
N VAL A 29 8.25 -4.19 -11.96
CA VAL A 29 8.59 -3.52 -10.72
C VAL A 29 7.78 -4.11 -9.56
N ILE A 30 6.47 -4.32 -9.74
CA ILE A 30 5.60 -4.94 -8.71
C ILE A 30 6.00 -6.39 -8.49
N VAL A 31 6.29 -7.14 -9.56
CA VAL A 31 6.77 -8.53 -9.47
C VAL A 31 8.04 -8.62 -8.63
N LYS A 32 9.02 -7.75 -8.90
CA LYS A 32 10.29 -7.68 -8.15
C LYS A 32 10.08 -7.35 -6.67
N LYS A 33 9.08 -6.52 -6.34
CA LYS A 33 8.75 -6.17 -4.94
C LYS A 33 7.83 -7.19 -4.26
N GLY A 34 7.27 -8.14 -5.00
CA GLY A 34 6.27 -9.11 -4.51
C GLY A 34 6.61 -9.78 -3.17
N PRO A 35 7.83 -10.33 -2.97
CA PRO A 35 8.21 -10.92 -1.68
C PRO A 35 8.10 -9.96 -0.49
N PHE A 36 8.33 -8.67 -0.71
CA PHE A 36 8.28 -7.64 0.30
C PHE A 36 6.87 -7.09 0.52
N LEU A 37 5.95 -7.24 -0.44
CA LEU A 37 4.55 -6.86 -0.27
C LEU A 37 3.86 -7.68 0.84
N LYS A 38 4.40 -8.85 1.22
CA LYS A 38 3.96 -9.60 2.41
C LYS A 38 4.02 -8.80 3.72
N LEU A 39 4.83 -7.73 3.78
CA LEU A 39 4.83 -6.80 4.91
C LEU A 39 3.46 -6.11 5.10
N TYR A 40 2.66 -5.96 4.04
CA TYR A 40 1.30 -5.46 4.15
C TYR A 40 0.39 -6.45 4.88
N SER A 41 0.52 -7.76 4.64
CA SER A 41 -0.29 -8.77 5.34
C SER A 41 -0.09 -8.67 6.85
N SER A 42 1.15 -8.55 7.31
CA SER A 42 1.45 -8.36 8.74
C SER A 42 0.85 -7.06 9.29
N TYR A 43 0.90 -5.96 8.54
CA TYR A 43 0.28 -4.70 8.97
C TYR A 43 -1.25 -4.82 9.07
N ILE A 44 -1.89 -5.44 8.07
CA ILE A 44 -3.34 -5.64 8.02
C ILE A 44 -3.81 -6.52 9.18
N GLN A 45 -3.13 -7.65 9.43
CA GLN A 45 -3.46 -8.57 10.52
C GLN A 45 -3.37 -7.91 11.91
N ASN A 46 -2.43 -6.97 12.10
CA ASN A 46 -2.25 -6.28 13.38
C ASN A 46 -3.04 -4.97 13.48
N PHE A 47 -3.75 -4.55 12.43
CA PHE A 47 -4.36 -3.22 12.36
C PHE A 47 -5.38 -2.99 13.46
N GLU A 48 -6.32 -3.93 13.66
CA GLU A 48 -7.37 -3.81 14.68
C GLU A 48 -6.77 -3.67 16.08
N ALA A 49 -5.86 -4.58 16.45
CA ALA A 49 -5.15 -4.53 17.73
C ALA A 49 -4.36 -3.22 17.92
N GLN A 50 -3.73 -2.70 16.88
CA GLN A 50 -3.01 -1.42 16.94
C GLN A 50 -3.97 -0.23 17.11
N THR A 51 -5.12 -0.24 16.43
CA THR A 51 -6.11 0.83 16.56
C THR A 51 -6.83 0.80 17.90
N ASP A 52 -7.06 -0.39 18.47
CA ASP A 52 -7.68 -0.55 19.79
C ASP A 52 -6.71 -0.10 20.89
N PHE A 53 -5.44 -0.48 20.76
CA PHE A 53 -4.40 -0.03 21.68
C PHE A 53 -4.21 1.49 21.66
N LEU A 54 -4.38 2.12 20.48
CA LEU A 54 -4.37 3.58 20.37
C LEU A 54 -5.54 4.21 21.14
N ASP A 55 -6.74 3.63 21.06
CA ASP A 55 -7.91 4.10 21.81
C ASP A 55 -7.72 3.91 23.31
N GLU A 56 -7.29 2.73 23.75
CA GLU A 56 -7.00 2.44 25.16
C GLU A 56 -5.99 3.45 25.71
N CYS A 57 -4.93 3.76 24.96
CA CYS A 57 -3.96 4.78 25.34
C CYS A 57 -4.59 6.17 25.47
N CYS A 58 -5.49 6.54 24.56
CA CYS A 58 -6.21 7.82 24.64
C CYS A 58 -7.16 7.89 25.85
N GLU A 59 -7.85 6.79 26.16
CA GLU A 59 -8.75 6.72 27.32
C GLU A 59 -7.98 6.77 28.65
N LYS A 60 -6.90 6.00 28.74
CA LYS A 60 -6.11 5.84 29.97
C LYS A 60 -5.23 7.05 30.26
N TYR A 61 -4.67 7.69 29.23
CA TYR A 61 -3.66 8.73 29.39
C TYR A 61 -4.09 10.07 28.79
N ARG A 62 -4.71 10.93 29.62
CA ARG A 62 -5.21 12.26 29.19
C ARG A 62 -4.19 13.13 28.44
N LYS A 63 -2.92 13.12 28.86
CA LYS A 63 -1.86 13.88 28.19
C LYS A 63 -1.58 13.35 26.78
N PHE A 64 -1.60 12.03 26.61
CA PHE A 64 -1.43 11.40 25.30
C PHE A 64 -2.61 11.74 24.39
N ALA A 65 -3.85 11.62 24.88
CA ALA A 65 -5.05 12.00 24.14
C ALA A 65 -5.01 13.45 23.66
N GLN A 66 -4.54 14.37 24.51
CA GLN A 66 -4.39 15.77 24.13
C GLN A 66 -3.36 15.96 22.99
N VAL A 67 -2.21 15.28 23.07
CA VAL A 67 -1.19 15.31 22.00
C VAL A 67 -1.74 14.76 20.69
N VAL A 68 -2.46 13.62 20.72
CA VAL A 68 -3.09 13.04 19.52
C VAL A 68 -4.09 14.03 18.93
N LYS A 69 -4.97 14.61 19.76
CA LYS A 69 -5.97 15.58 19.31
C LYS A 69 -5.35 16.84 18.71
N ASP A 70 -4.26 17.35 19.28
CA ASP A 70 -3.58 18.52 18.74
C ASP A 70 -2.82 18.20 17.45
N PHE A 71 -2.26 17.01 17.33
CA PHE A 71 -1.70 16.51 16.09
C PHE A 71 -2.75 16.40 14.98
N GLU A 72 -3.92 15.84 15.27
CA GLU A 72 -5.05 15.70 14.33
C GLU A 72 -5.63 17.04 13.85
N LYS A 73 -5.51 18.11 14.66
CA LYS A 73 -5.87 19.47 14.27
C LYS A 73 -4.86 20.13 13.33
N SER A 74 -3.63 19.61 13.25
CA SER A 74 -2.62 20.19 12.37
C SER A 74 -3.03 20.06 10.90
N ASP A 75 -2.63 21.02 10.07
CA ASP A 75 -2.96 21.03 8.63
C ASP A 75 -2.49 19.76 7.91
N ARG A 76 -1.42 19.13 8.42
CA ARG A 76 -0.90 17.85 7.92
C ARG A 76 -1.93 16.73 7.96
N CYS A 77 -2.77 16.71 8.99
CA CYS A 77 -3.82 15.71 9.17
C CYS A 77 -5.10 16.04 8.39
N LYS A 78 -5.18 17.19 7.71
CA LYS A 78 -6.32 17.58 6.86
C LYS A 78 -7.69 17.34 7.53
N LYS A 79 -7.78 17.57 8.85
CA LYS A 79 -8.96 17.32 9.69
C LYS A 79 -9.42 15.86 9.79
N LEU A 80 -8.56 14.89 9.46
CA LEU A 80 -8.82 13.46 9.61
C LEU A 80 -8.15 12.94 10.89
N ALA A 81 -8.84 12.02 11.58
CA ALA A 81 -8.26 11.33 12.74
C ALA A 81 -7.10 10.42 12.32
N LEU A 82 -6.16 10.17 13.22
CA LEU A 82 -4.96 9.37 12.99
C LEU A 82 -5.30 7.97 12.44
N LYS A 83 -6.36 7.35 12.95
CA LYS A 83 -6.86 6.05 12.48
C LYS A 83 -7.21 6.03 10.99
N HIS A 84 -7.69 7.14 10.42
CA HIS A 84 -7.96 7.23 8.98
C HIS A 84 -6.68 7.12 8.15
N TYR A 85 -5.56 7.63 8.67
CA TYR A 85 -4.27 7.49 8.03
C TYR A 85 -3.69 6.09 8.20
N MET A 86 -3.90 5.47 9.37
CA MET A 86 -3.52 4.08 9.61
C MET A 86 -4.29 3.11 8.69
N LEU A 87 -5.48 3.48 8.21
CA LEU A 87 -6.23 2.67 7.25
C LEU A 87 -5.63 2.69 5.83
N LYS A 88 -4.82 3.69 5.47
CA LYS A 88 -4.31 3.87 4.09
C LYS A 88 -3.50 2.68 3.56
N PRO A 89 -2.59 2.06 4.32
CA PRO A 89 -1.88 0.86 3.85
C PRO A 89 -2.81 -0.31 3.55
N ILE A 90 -3.91 -0.48 4.31
CA ILE A 90 -4.90 -1.53 4.07
C ILE A 90 -5.62 -1.28 2.74
N GLN A 91 -6.06 -0.04 2.52
CA GLN A 91 -6.75 0.36 1.29
C GLN A 91 -5.86 0.26 0.05
N ARG A 92 -4.54 0.32 0.22
CA ARG A 92 -3.59 0.32 -0.89
C ARG A 92 -3.55 -0.99 -1.66
N ILE A 93 -3.72 -2.12 -0.98
CA ILE A 93 -3.66 -3.45 -1.61
C ILE A 93 -4.85 -3.66 -2.58
N PRO A 94 -6.12 -3.43 -2.19
CA PRO A 94 -7.24 -3.45 -3.13
C PRO A 94 -7.09 -2.47 -4.30
N GLN A 95 -6.52 -1.29 -4.05
CA GLN A 95 -6.27 -0.31 -5.12
C GLN A 95 -5.27 -0.83 -6.16
N TYR A 96 -4.18 -1.49 -5.74
CA TYR A 96 -3.25 -2.10 -6.67
C TYR A 96 -3.91 -3.19 -7.51
N LYS A 97 -4.78 -4.01 -6.90
CA LYS A 97 -5.54 -5.01 -7.64
C LYS A 97 -6.40 -4.36 -8.72
N LEU A 98 -7.22 -3.36 -8.36
CA LEU A 98 -8.09 -2.67 -9.32
C LEU A 98 -7.31 -2.00 -10.45
N LEU A 99 -6.18 -1.35 -10.13
CA LEU A 99 -5.33 -0.71 -11.13
C LEU A 99 -4.68 -1.71 -12.07
N LEU A 100 -4.20 -2.84 -11.55
CA LEU A 100 -3.58 -3.87 -12.37
C LEU A 100 -4.60 -4.65 -13.20
N ASP A 101 -5.83 -4.85 -12.68
CA ASP A 101 -6.95 -5.47 -13.41
C ASP A 101 -7.31 -4.59 -14.62
N ASP A 102 -7.56 -3.30 -14.38
CA ASP A 102 -7.86 -2.32 -15.44
C ASP A 102 -6.70 -2.18 -16.43
N TYR A 103 -5.46 -2.16 -15.94
CA TYR A 103 -4.28 -2.13 -16.80
C TYR A 103 -4.19 -3.37 -17.70
N LEU A 104 -4.42 -4.57 -17.16
CA LEU A 104 -4.39 -5.82 -17.93
C LEU A 104 -5.49 -5.86 -19.00
N GLU A 105 -6.70 -5.37 -18.68
CA GLU A 105 -7.83 -5.32 -19.62
C GLU A 105 -7.56 -4.40 -20.82
N ASN A 106 -6.76 -3.36 -20.62
CA ASN A 106 -6.40 -2.39 -21.65
C ASN A 106 -5.03 -2.66 -22.32
N LEU A 107 -4.35 -3.74 -21.93
CA LEU A 107 -3.03 -4.08 -22.46
C LEU A 107 -3.15 -5.01 -23.67
N ASP A 108 -2.35 -4.75 -24.71
CA ASP A 108 -2.21 -5.68 -25.84
C ASP A 108 -1.73 -7.06 -25.32
N PRO A 109 -2.39 -8.17 -25.67
CA PRO A 109 -1.93 -9.52 -25.31
C PRO A 109 -0.48 -9.83 -25.73
N ASP A 110 0.02 -9.20 -26.79
CA ASP A 110 1.39 -9.34 -27.28
C ASP A 110 2.37 -8.37 -26.59
N SER A 111 1.89 -7.53 -25.67
CA SER A 111 2.73 -6.62 -24.89
C SER A 111 3.76 -7.37 -24.03
N LEU A 112 4.96 -6.82 -23.96
CA LEU A 112 6.04 -7.30 -23.08
C LEU A 112 5.66 -7.25 -21.59
N ASP A 113 4.65 -6.46 -21.22
CA ASP A 113 4.18 -6.31 -19.84
C ASP A 113 3.04 -7.26 -19.47
N TYR A 114 2.46 -7.97 -20.44
CA TYR A 114 1.24 -8.74 -20.23
C TYR A 114 1.42 -9.89 -19.22
N VAL A 115 2.52 -10.63 -19.33
CA VAL A 115 2.85 -11.73 -18.41
C VAL A 115 3.13 -11.22 -17.01
N ASP A 116 3.90 -10.13 -16.88
CA ASP A 116 4.24 -9.57 -15.57
C ASP A 116 3.06 -8.89 -14.90
N THR A 117 2.13 -8.32 -15.67
CA THR A 117 0.89 -7.76 -15.14
C THR A 117 0.02 -8.86 -14.51
N LYS A 118 -0.09 -10.02 -15.17
CA LYS A 118 -0.75 -11.20 -14.58
C LYS A 118 -0.05 -11.68 -13.31
N ALA A 119 1.29 -11.73 -13.32
CA ALA A 119 2.06 -12.12 -12.16
C ALA A 119 1.90 -11.12 -10.99
N ALA A 120 1.94 -9.82 -11.27
CA ALA A 120 1.71 -8.76 -10.30
C ALA A 120 0.31 -8.85 -9.68
N LEU A 121 -0.72 -9.12 -10.49
CA LEU A 121 -2.09 -9.35 -10.01
C LEU A 121 -2.16 -10.51 -9.02
N ASN A 122 -1.57 -11.66 -9.38
CA ASN A 122 -1.53 -12.82 -8.49
C ASN A 122 -0.84 -12.49 -7.17
N ILE A 123 0.30 -11.79 -7.20
CA ILE A 123 1.02 -11.36 -6.00
C ILE A 123 0.15 -10.47 -5.10
N VAL A 124 -0.54 -9.48 -5.65
CA VAL A 124 -1.38 -8.56 -4.86
C VAL A 124 -2.59 -9.29 -4.29
N CYS A 125 -3.21 -10.19 -5.06
CA CYS A 125 -4.29 -11.06 -4.60
C CYS A 125 -3.83 -11.98 -3.46
N ASP A 126 -2.65 -12.59 -3.58
CA ASP A 126 -2.09 -13.44 -2.54
C ASP A 126 -1.85 -12.65 -1.25
N VAL A 127 -1.29 -11.44 -1.33
CA VAL A 127 -1.08 -10.58 -0.15
C VAL A 127 -2.40 -10.26 0.55
N ALA A 128 -3.46 -9.96 -0.22
CA ALA A 128 -4.80 -9.73 0.32
C ALA A 128 -5.39 -10.99 0.98
N ASN A 129 -5.24 -12.15 0.34
CA ASN A 129 -5.74 -13.41 0.86
C ASN A 129 -5.04 -13.82 2.16
N HIS A 130 -3.71 -13.69 2.22
CA HIS A 130 -2.94 -13.97 3.43
C HIS A 130 -3.25 -12.99 4.57
N ALA A 131 -3.67 -11.76 4.26
CA ALA A 131 -4.05 -10.78 5.26
C ALA A 131 -5.42 -11.09 5.91
N ASN A 132 -6.29 -11.83 5.20
CA ASN A 132 -7.61 -12.26 5.66
C ASN A 132 -7.59 -13.63 6.37
N GLN A 133 -6.42 -14.26 6.48
CA GLN A 133 -6.17 -15.49 7.24
C GLN A 133 -5.60 -15.14 8.61
#